data_AF-A0A925X6E3-F1
#
_entry.id   AF-A0A925X6E3-F1
#
_cell.length_a   1.000
_cell.length_b   1.000
_cell.length_c   1.000
_cell.angle_alpha   90.00
_cell.angle_beta   90.00
_cell.angle_gamma   90.00
#
_symmetry.space_group_name_H-M   'P 1'
#
loop_
_entity.id
_entity.type
_entity.pdbx_description
1 polymer ?
#
loop_
_entity_poly.entity_id
_entity_poly.type
_entity_poly.pdbx_seq_one_letter_code
_entity_poly.pdbx_strand_id
1 'polypeptide(L)'
;MNTHVRSSLLLALLSIAMITQIGASCMNTDSDTRPRDGDLESTTQIPRDARMAAEGSGQLSYAPRSDGRVYLYDVTDRTVLDSRPIRRDETYSVDPDANKIQLDRRTVSQRDLKRKNDHRIYFRSDETSDRDDRNDNLNVDRLPRNAKSVATGTGEITYRVRDRGRIYVYDADNERVLLARDVHDGQSVLVDPGKDRVLIDGKKVYDDNLERKHAHRIYFEKD
;
A
#
# COMPACT_ATOMS: atom_id res chain seq x y z
N MET A 1 11.35 -55.10 23.41
CA MET A 1 11.06 -55.16 24.86
C MET A 1 10.76 -53.72 25.29
N ASN A 2 9.49 -53.39 25.43
CA ASN A 2 8.82 -53.01 26.70
C ASN A 2 9.31 -51.66 27.23
N THR A 3 8.51 -50.62 27.45
CA THR A 3 7.19 -50.62 28.11
C THR A 3 6.34 -49.40 27.75
N HIS A 4 5.02 -49.63 27.74
CA HIS A 4 3.92 -48.67 27.81
C HIS A 4 4.03 -47.70 29.00
N VAL A 5 3.52 -46.48 28.83
CA VAL A 5 2.82 -45.75 29.90
C VAL A 5 1.50 -45.19 29.36
N ARG A 6 0.46 -45.40 30.16
CA ARG A 6 -0.97 -45.23 29.89
C ARG A 6 -1.47 -43.79 30.14
N SER A 7 -2.57 -43.50 29.45
CA SER A 7 -3.78 -42.78 29.86
C SER A 7 -3.79 -42.01 31.18
N SER A 8 -4.34 -40.79 31.14
CA SER A 8 -5.39 -40.37 32.08
C SER A 8 -6.29 -39.29 31.48
N LEU A 9 -7.55 -39.68 31.37
CA LEU A 9 -8.75 -38.91 31.11
C LEU A 9 -8.99 -37.92 32.26
N LEU A 10 -9.39 -36.68 31.98
CA LEU A 10 -10.12 -35.88 32.96
C LEU A 10 -11.13 -34.98 32.23
N LEU A 11 -12.36 -35.48 32.20
CA LEU A 11 -13.58 -34.73 31.92
C LEU A 11 -13.78 -33.71 33.06
N ALA A 12 -13.93 -32.44 32.72
CA ALA A 12 -14.56 -31.46 33.60
C ALA A 12 -15.76 -30.86 32.86
N LEU A 13 -16.93 -31.43 33.15
CA LEU A 13 -18.23 -30.81 32.92
C LEU A 13 -18.33 -29.58 33.81
N LEU A 14 -18.45 -28.40 33.21
CA LEU A 14 -18.92 -27.21 33.92
C LEU A 14 -20.15 -26.66 33.22
N SER A 15 -21.30 -27.07 33.75
CA SER A 15 -22.61 -26.51 33.52
C SER A 15 -22.64 -25.10 34.11
N ILE A 16 -22.86 -24.08 33.28
CA ILE A 16 -23.21 -22.73 33.77
C ILE A 16 -24.58 -22.33 33.25
N ALA A 17 -25.39 -21.93 34.22
CA ALA A 17 -26.81 -21.65 34.19
C ALA A 17 -27.22 -20.61 33.15
N MET A 18 -28.36 -20.87 32.53
CA MET A 18 -29.20 -19.86 31.90
C MET A 18 -29.66 -18.85 32.95
N ILE A 19 -29.36 -17.58 32.74
CA ILE A 19 -30.04 -16.46 33.39
C ILE A 19 -30.87 -15.77 32.31
N THR A 20 -32.17 -16.02 32.34
CA THR A 20 -33.20 -15.29 31.60
C THR A 20 -33.46 -13.97 32.31
N GLN A 21 -32.95 -12.86 31.75
CA GLN A 21 -33.46 -11.54 32.08
C GLN A 21 -34.48 -11.13 31.00
N ILE A 22 -35.76 -11.19 31.37
CA ILE A 22 -36.85 -10.55 30.65
C ILE A 22 -36.82 -9.07 31.05
N GLY A 23 -36.02 -8.28 30.34
CA GLY A 23 -36.07 -6.83 30.39
C GLY A 23 -37.02 -6.34 29.30
N ALA A 24 -38.14 -5.72 29.71
CA ALA A 24 -39.01 -4.98 28.81
C ALA A 24 -38.23 -3.77 28.27
N SER A 25 -37.75 -3.85 27.03
CA SER A 25 -37.29 -2.69 26.27
C SER A 25 -38.47 -2.14 25.46
N CYS A 26 -38.79 -0.88 25.69
CA CYS A 26 -39.77 -0.13 24.92
C CYS A 26 -39.37 -0.15 23.44
N MET A 27 -40.24 -0.70 22.60
CA MET A 27 -40.16 -0.57 21.15
C MET A 27 -40.43 0.88 20.78
N ASN A 28 -39.36 1.65 20.51
CA ASN A 28 -39.49 2.88 19.74
C ASN A 28 -39.47 2.50 18.26
N THR A 29 -40.65 2.55 17.67
CA THR A 29 -40.90 2.40 16.24
C THR A 29 -40.56 3.71 15.53
N ASP A 30 -39.27 4.05 15.43
CA ASP A 30 -38.79 5.04 14.47
C ASP A 30 -38.09 4.31 13.33
N SER A 31 -38.91 3.77 12.43
CA SER A 31 -38.46 3.23 11.14
C SER A 31 -38.32 4.37 10.14
N ASP A 32 -37.38 5.28 10.40
CA ASP A 32 -36.87 6.21 9.40
C ASP A 32 -35.39 5.92 9.12
N THR A 33 -35.04 4.63 9.00
CA THR A 33 -33.87 4.22 8.23
C THR A 33 -34.24 4.27 6.76
N ARG A 34 -34.29 5.49 6.22
CA ARG A 34 -33.87 5.66 4.83
C ARG A 34 -32.50 4.99 4.75
N PRO A 35 -32.30 4.01 3.84
CA PRO A 35 -30.95 3.60 3.53
C PRO A 35 -30.20 4.88 3.19
N ARG A 36 -29.17 5.20 3.98
CA ARG A 36 -28.14 6.10 3.51
C ARG A 36 -27.52 5.36 2.34
N ASP A 37 -28.09 5.59 1.16
CA ASP A 37 -27.52 5.37 -0.16
C ASP A 37 -26.32 6.33 -0.33
N GLY A 38 -25.45 6.35 0.69
CA GLY A 38 -24.18 7.04 0.69
C GLY A 38 -23.16 6.06 0.16
N ASP A 39 -22.94 6.15 -1.14
CA ASP A 39 -21.61 5.96 -1.70
C ASP A 39 -20.99 4.58 -1.46
N LEU A 40 -21.70 3.53 -1.88
CA LEU A 40 -21.04 2.54 -2.74
C LEU A 40 -20.82 3.18 -4.12
N GLU A 41 -20.19 4.36 -4.13
CA GLU A 41 -19.55 4.93 -5.30
C GLU A 41 -18.62 3.81 -5.73
N SER A 42 -18.98 3.20 -6.86
CA SER A 42 -18.31 2.06 -7.39
C SER A 42 -16.85 2.45 -7.56
N THR A 43 -16.00 2.06 -6.59
CA THR A 43 -14.55 2.25 -6.59
C THR A 43 -13.94 1.33 -7.64
N THR A 44 -14.49 1.38 -8.85
CA THR A 44 -14.08 0.68 -10.06
C THR A 44 -12.66 1.09 -10.41
N GLN A 45 -12.21 2.26 -9.94
CA GLN A 45 -10.91 2.81 -10.21
C GLN A 45 -10.05 2.89 -8.95
N ILE A 46 -8.82 2.39 -9.08
CA ILE A 46 -7.77 2.59 -8.09
C ILE A 46 -7.38 4.08 -8.12
N PRO A 47 -7.36 4.78 -6.98
CA PRO A 47 -6.88 6.16 -6.93
C PRO A 47 -5.45 6.28 -7.46
N ARG A 48 -5.17 7.40 -8.15
CA ARG A 48 -3.86 7.63 -8.77
C ARG A 48 -2.72 7.68 -7.77
N ASP A 49 -3.01 8.11 -6.55
CA ASP A 49 -2.06 8.20 -5.44
C ASP A 49 -1.88 6.88 -4.67
N ALA A 50 -2.65 5.84 -5.00
CA ALA A 50 -2.45 4.50 -4.44
C ALA A 50 -1.21 3.84 -5.06
N ARG A 51 -0.33 3.32 -4.22
CA ARG A 51 0.92 2.69 -4.61
C ARG A 51 0.77 1.18 -4.67
N MET A 52 1.37 0.53 -5.68
CA MET A 52 1.42 -0.93 -5.74
C MET A 52 2.29 -1.46 -4.60
N ALA A 53 1.75 -2.42 -3.85
CA ALA A 53 2.35 -2.98 -2.65
C ALA A 53 2.78 -4.45 -2.85
N ALA A 54 2.05 -5.20 -3.69
CA ALA A 54 2.38 -6.58 -4.06
C ALA A 54 1.76 -6.93 -5.42
N GLU A 55 2.35 -7.91 -6.12
CA GLU A 55 1.87 -8.44 -7.39
C GLU A 55 2.14 -9.94 -7.51
N GLY A 56 1.24 -10.67 -8.14
CA GLY A 56 1.43 -12.08 -8.53
C GLY A 56 0.11 -12.83 -8.67
N SER A 57 0.19 -14.08 -9.14
CA SER A 57 -0.97 -14.98 -9.32
C SER A 57 -1.19 -15.96 -8.16
N GLY A 58 -0.24 -16.03 -7.22
CA GLY A 58 -0.31 -16.86 -6.02
C GLY A 58 -0.80 -16.10 -4.80
N GLN A 59 -0.46 -16.59 -3.61
CA GLN A 59 -0.79 -15.91 -2.36
C GLN A 59 -0.05 -14.56 -2.26
N LEU A 60 -0.80 -13.49 -2.00
CA LEU A 60 -0.27 -12.15 -1.78
C LEU A 60 -0.52 -11.73 -0.32
N SER A 61 0.38 -10.92 0.23
CA SER A 61 0.25 -10.38 1.58
C SER A 61 0.87 -9.00 1.66
N TYR A 62 0.25 -8.11 2.43
CA TYR A 62 0.73 -6.76 2.67
C TYR A 62 0.37 -6.30 4.08
N ALA A 63 1.33 -5.64 4.74
CA ALA A 63 1.14 -4.99 6.04
C ALA A 63 1.63 -3.53 5.92
N PRO A 64 0.73 -2.53 6.02
CA PRO A 64 1.10 -1.14 5.85
C PRO A 64 1.78 -0.59 7.10
N ARG A 65 2.63 0.43 6.89
CA ARG A 65 3.33 1.16 7.97
C ARG A 65 2.54 2.34 8.52
N SER A 66 1.40 2.67 7.92
CA SER A 66 0.49 3.75 8.27
C SER A 66 -0.96 3.30 8.04
N ASP A 67 -1.92 4.03 8.63
CA ASP A 67 -3.34 3.81 8.34
C ASP A 67 -3.66 4.22 6.89
N GLY A 68 -4.63 3.55 6.28
CA GLY A 68 -5.03 3.87 4.92
C GLY A 68 -6.09 2.94 4.35
N ARG A 69 -6.06 2.81 3.02
CA ARG A 69 -6.98 1.98 2.24
C ARG A 69 -6.21 1.05 1.31
N VAL A 70 -6.58 -0.22 1.33
CA VAL A 70 -6.06 -1.24 0.43
C VAL A 70 -7.05 -1.50 -0.70
N TYR A 71 -6.52 -1.84 -1.88
CA TYR A 71 -7.27 -2.22 -3.07
C TYR A 71 -6.70 -3.53 -3.62
N LEU A 72 -7.56 -4.46 -4.00
CA LEU A 72 -7.19 -5.64 -4.77
C LEU A 72 -7.64 -5.45 -6.21
N TYR A 73 -6.72 -5.59 -7.14
CA TYR A 73 -6.97 -5.42 -8.57
C TYR A 73 -6.62 -6.69 -9.34
N ASP A 74 -7.52 -7.11 -10.21
CA ASP A 74 -7.28 -8.17 -11.19
C ASP A 74 -6.73 -7.55 -12.47
N VAL A 75 -5.49 -7.89 -12.81
CA VAL A 75 -4.78 -7.31 -13.97
C VAL A 75 -5.36 -7.85 -15.28
N THR A 76 -5.75 -9.12 -15.30
CA THR A 76 -6.26 -9.79 -16.50
C THR A 76 -7.64 -9.26 -16.87
N ASP A 77 -8.55 -9.17 -15.90
CA ASP A 77 -9.91 -8.68 -16.12
C ASP A 77 -10.00 -7.14 -16.07
N ARG A 78 -8.96 -6.48 -15.55
CA ARG A 78 -8.90 -5.02 -15.33
C ARG A 78 -9.99 -4.51 -14.40
N THR A 79 -10.18 -5.17 -13.26
CA THR A 79 -11.24 -4.83 -12.31
C THR A 79 -10.72 -4.71 -10.88
N VAL A 80 -11.28 -3.78 -10.11
CA VAL A 80 -11.06 -3.74 -8.66
C VAL A 80 -11.97 -4.79 -8.01
N LEU A 81 -11.34 -5.81 -7.43
CA LEU A 81 -12.04 -6.91 -6.77
C LEU A 81 -12.38 -6.60 -5.32
N ASP A 82 -11.63 -5.72 -4.65
CA ASP A 82 -11.86 -5.39 -3.25
C ASP A 82 -11.29 -4.01 -2.91
N SER A 83 -11.93 -3.29 -2.00
CA SER A 83 -11.42 -2.05 -1.43
C SER A 83 -11.87 -1.91 0.02
N ARG A 84 -10.94 -1.63 0.93
CA ARG A 84 -11.27 -1.50 2.35
C ARG A 84 -10.26 -0.66 3.12
N PRO A 85 -10.69 0.02 4.21
CA PRO A 85 -9.75 0.59 5.16
C PRO A 85 -8.89 -0.53 5.79
N ILE A 86 -7.64 -0.19 6.09
CA ILE A 86 -6.67 -1.04 6.78
C ILE A 86 -5.89 -0.16 7.74
N ARG A 87 -5.63 -0.66 8.95
CA ARG A 87 -4.78 0.05 9.92
C ARG A 87 -3.33 -0.36 9.75
N ARG A 88 -2.45 0.49 10.25
CA ARG A 88 -1.05 0.18 10.47
C ARG A 88 -0.90 -1.16 11.17
N ASP A 89 0.07 -1.95 10.73
CA ASP A 89 0.43 -3.27 11.26
C ASP A 89 -0.64 -4.38 11.07
N GLU A 90 -1.84 -4.07 10.55
CA GLU A 90 -2.79 -5.11 10.10
C GLU A 90 -2.26 -5.79 8.83
N THR A 91 -2.51 -7.09 8.68
CA THR A 91 -2.08 -7.87 7.51
C THR A 91 -3.27 -8.15 6.60
N TYR A 92 -3.22 -7.62 5.38
CA TYR A 92 -4.14 -7.96 4.30
C TYR A 92 -3.54 -9.05 3.43
N SER A 93 -4.21 -10.19 3.34
CA SER A 93 -3.75 -11.34 2.57
C SER A 93 -4.80 -11.83 1.59
N VAL A 94 -4.36 -12.22 0.41
CA VAL A 94 -5.17 -12.71 -0.70
C VAL A 94 -4.69 -14.11 -1.05
N ASP A 95 -5.63 -15.06 -1.10
CA ASP A 95 -5.38 -16.44 -1.48
C ASP A 95 -6.30 -16.81 -2.65
N PRO A 96 -5.80 -16.69 -3.90
CA PRO A 96 -6.57 -17.04 -5.10
C PRO A 96 -6.91 -18.53 -5.20
N ASP A 97 -6.12 -19.43 -4.60
CA ASP A 97 -6.39 -20.87 -4.61
C ASP A 97 -7.56 -21.22 -3.70
N ALA A 98 -7.66 -20.55 -2.55
CA ALA A 98 -8.77 -20.71 -1.60
C ALA A 98 -9.95 -19.77 -1.87
N ASN A 99 -9.84 -18.84 -2.84
CA ASN A 99 -10.85 -17.83 -3.15
C ASN A 99 -11.19 -16.95 -1.93
N LYS A 100 -10.17 -16.55 -1.16
CA LYS A 100 -10.31 -15.85 0.12
C LYS A 100 -9.48 -14.58 0.18
N ILE A 101 -10.06 -13.58 0.83
CA ILE A 101 -9.37 -12.37 1.27
C ILE A 101 -9.48 -12.32 2.79
N GLN A 102 -8.35 -12.11 3.46
CA GLN A 102 -8.28 -12.05 4.91
C GLN A 102 -7.66 -10.72 5.37
N LEU A 103 -8.09 -10.28 6.54
CA LEU A 103 -7.50 -9.18 7.30
C LEU A 103 -7.17 -9.72 8.70
N ASP A 104 -5.91 -9.70 9.09
CA ASP A 104 -5.40 -10.30 10.33
C ASP A 104 -5.85 -11.74 10.53
N ARG A 105 -5.72 -12.55 9.47
CA ARG A 105 -6.15 -13.97 9.42
C ARG A 105 -7.66 -14.20 9.50
N ARG A 106 -8.48 -13.17 9.71
CA ARG A 106 -9.94 -13.28 9.63
C ARG A 106 -10.38 -13.17 8.16
N THR A 107 -11.19 -14.11 7.69
CA THR A 107 -11.77 -14.01 6.34
C THR A 107 -12.74 -12.84 6.29
N VAL A 108 -12.51 -11.92 5.37
CA VAL A 108 -13.30 -10.70 5.20
C VAL A 108 -13.97 -10.60 3.84
N SER A 109 -13.62 -11.47 2.90
CA SER A 109 -14.34 -11.71 1.65
C SER A 109 -14.04 -13.12 1.16
N GLN A 110 -15.04 -13.74 0.53
CA GLN A 110 -14.92 -15.02 -0.15
C GLN A 110 -15.58 -14.88 -1.52
N ARG A 111 -14.79 -14.95 -2.59
CA ARG A 111 -15.24 -14.75 -3.98
C ARG A 111 -14.30 -15.43 -4.95
N ASP A 112 -14.77 -15.69 -6.17
CA ASP A 112 -13.90 -16.21 -7.23
C ASP A 112 -12.84 -15.16 -7.60
N LEU A 113 -11.60 -15.46 -7.24
CA LEU A 113 -10.43 -14.63 -7.54
C LEU A 113 -9.74 -15.09 -8.82
N LYS A 114 -10.23 -16.12 -9.51
CA LYS A 114 -9.64 -16.65 -10.74
C LYS A 114 -8.14 -16.90 -10.59
N ARG A 115 -7.75 -17.99 -9.92
CA ARG A 115 -6.35 -18.42 -9.62
C ARG A 115 -5.29 -18.33 -10.74
N LYS A 116 -5.68 -18.16 -12.01
CA LYS A 116 -4.77 -18.04 -13.15
C LYS A 116 -4.49 -16.58 -13.54
N ASN A 117 -5.23 -15.64 -12.97
CA ASN A 117 -5.05 -14.21 -13.20
C ASN A 117 -3.91 -13.69 -12.33
N ASP A 118 -3.27 -12.62 -12.80
CA ASP A 118 -2.34 -11.86 -11.98
C ASP A 118 -3.12 -10.82 -11.17
N HIS A 119 -2.82 -10.74 -9.87
CA HIS A 119 -3.43 -9.80 -8.95
C HIS A 119 -2.40 -8.78 -8.46
N ARG A 120 -2.89 -7.60 -8.13
CA ARG A 120 -2.09 -6.52 -7.52
C ARG A 120 -2.79 -6.00 -6.28
N ILE A 121 -2.00 -5.79 -5.23
CA ILE A 121 -2.44 -5.06 -4.04
C ILE A 121 -1.94 -3.63 -4.21
N TYR A 122 -2.83 -2.65 -4.07
CA TYR A 122 -2.48 -1.24 -3.98
C TYR A 122 -2.83 -0.71 -2.60
N PHE A 123 -2.06 0.27 -2.12
CA PHE A 123 -2.27 0.93 -0.85
C PHE A 123 -2.22 2.45 -1.01
N ARG A 124 -3.20 3.14 -0.42
CA ARG A 124 -3.22 4.60 -0.29
C ARG A 124 -3.19 4.94 1.19
N SER A 125 -2.17 5.69 1.61
CA SER A 125 -2.05 6.17 3.00
C SER A 125 -3.06 7.29 3.26
N ASP A 126 -3.64 7.33 4.46
CA ASP A 126 -4.50 8.47 4.86
C ASP A 126 -3.65 9.66 5.36
N GLU A 127 -2.41 9.41 5.81
CA GLU A 127 -1.50 10.45 6.33
C GLU A 127 -1.11 11.52 5.30
N THR A 128 -1.35 11.29 4.01
CA THR A 128 -1.05 12.26 2.95
C THR A 128 -2.09 13.37 2.82
N SER A 129 -3.34 13.16 3.28
CA SER A 129 -4.42 14.13 3.00
C SER A 129 -4.36 15.42 3.82
N ASP A 130 -3.73 15.44 4.99
CA ASP A 130 -3.69 16.64 5.85
C ASP A 130 -2.50 17.58 5.56
N ARG A 131 -1.67 17.26 4.56
CA ARG A 131 -0.54 18.11 4.15
C ARG A 131 -0.70 18.75 2.77
N ASP A 132 -1.86 18.60 2.14
CA ASP A 132 -2.08 18.99 0.73
C ASP A 132 -2.61 20.42 0.52
N ASP A 133 -2.99 21.17 1.56
CA ASP A 133 -3.41 22.57 1.38
C ASP A 133 -2.24 23.56 1.12
N ARG A 134 -0.99 23.09 1.03
CA ARG A 134 0.18 23.94 0.70
C ARG A 134 1.03 23.45 -0.47
N ASN A 135 0.64 22.40 -1.19
CA ASN A 135 1.46 21.85 -2.25
C ASN A 135 0.76 21.84 -3.62
N ASP A 136 0.28 23.02 -3.99
CA ASP A 136 -0.46 23.36 -5.21
C ASP A 136 0.39 23.24 -6.52
N ASN A 137 1.44 22.40 -6.56
CA ASN A 137 2.29 22.32 -7.75
C ASN A 137 3.14 21.04 -7.96
N LEU A 138 2.90 19.97 -7.19
CA LEU A 138 3.65 18.72 -7.37
C LEU A 138 2.73 17.61 -7.88
N ASN A 139 2.39 17.72 -9.16
CA ASN A 139 1.97 16.57 -9.96
C ASN A 139 3.21 15.67 -10.11
N VAL A 140 3.51 14.89 -9.05
CA VAL A 140 4.69 13.99 -8.98
C VAL A 140 4.65 12.94 -10.10
N ASP A 141 3.52 12.79 -10.80
CA ASP A 141 3.44 11.89 -11.94
C ASP A 141 4.11 12.46 -13.20
N ARG A 142 4.43 13.77 -13.26
CA ARG A 142 4.91 14.39 -14.50
C ARG A 142 6.16 15.24 -14.33
N LEU A 143 7.22 14.85 -15.03
CA LEU A 143 8.43 15.65 -15.18
C LEU A 143 8.12 16.99 -15.88
N PRO A 144 8.64 18.13 -15.36
CA PRO A 144 8.58 19.40 -16.06
C PRO A 144 9.26 19.34 -17.43
N ARG A 145 8.75 20.09 -18.40
CA ARG A 145 9.24 20.06 -19.79
C ARG A 145 10.69 20.56 -19.94
N ASN A 146 11.13 21.42 -19.03
CA ASN A 146 12.46 22.01 -18.95
C ASN A 146 13.44 21.19 -18.09
N ALA A 147 12.98 20.13 -17.42
CA ALA A 147 13.85 19.25 -16.64
C ALA A 147 14.75 18.43 -17.57
N LYS A 148 16.06 18.44 -17.32
CA LYS A 148 17.07 17.75 -18.14
C LYS A 148 17.58 16.51 -17.42
N SER A 149 17.69 15.38 -18.13
CA SER A 149 18.36 14.19 -17.57
C SER A 149 19.85 14.49 -17.37
N VAL A 150 20.33 14.32 -16.14
CA VAL A 150 21.72 14.58 -15.76
C VAL A 150 22.47 13.32 -15.31
N ALA A 151 21.75 12.26 -14.97
CA ALA A 151 22.30 10.94 -14.68
C ALA A 151 21.28 9.85 -15.00
N THR A 152 21.74 8.65 -15.39
CA THR A 152 20.90 7.49 -15.67
C THR A 152 21.67 6.21 -15.38
N GLY A 153 21.00 5.20 -14.81
CA GLY A 153 21.60 3.90 -14.54
C GLY A 153 20.67 2.95 -13.77
N THR A 154 21.02 1.68 -13.71
CA THR A 154 20.28 0.64 -12.96
C THR A 154 20.85 0.38 -11.55
N GLY A 155 22.02 0.93 -11.26
CA GLY A 155 22.68 0.83 -9.95
C GLY A 155 22.76 2.17 -9.25
N GLU A 156 23.80 2.34 -8.42
CA GLU A 156 24.08 3.62 -7.79
C GLU A 156 24.36 4.70 -8.84
N ILE A 157 23.62 5.81 -8.78
CA ILE A 157 23.85 6.98 -9.62
C ILE A 157 24.04 8.22 -8.76
N THR A 158 25.09 8.98 -9.08
CA THR A 158 25.45 10.21 -8.37
C THR A 158 25.37 11.40 -9.30
N TYR A 159 24.85 12.52 -8.80
CA TYR A 159 24.85 13.79 -9.50
C TYR A 159 25.29 14.91 -8.57
N ARG A 160 26.25 15.72 -9.03
CA ARG A 160 26.73 16.90 -8.33
C ARG A 160 26.07 18.13 -8.94
N VAL A 161 25.21 18.78 -8.16
CA VAL A 161 24.43 19.94 -8.55
C VAL A 161 25.38 21.13 -8.81
N ARG A 162 25.19 21.81 -9.95
CA ARG A 162 26.02 22.94 -10.42
C ARG A 162 25.35 24.30 -10.32
N ASP A 163 24.04 24.31 -10.15
CA ASP A 163 23.20 25.49 -10.09
C ASP A 163 22.08 25.20 -9.09
N ARG A 164 21.53 26.24 -8.47
CA ARG A 164 20.30 26.09 -7.70
C ARG A 164 19.16 25.64 -8.62
N GLY A 165 18.30 24.76 -8.12
CA GLY A 165 17.18 24.24 -8.88
C GLY A 165 16.42 23.15 -8.14
N ARG A 166 15.70 22.34 -8.89
CA ARG A 166 14.95 21.18 -8.42
C ARG A 166 15.43 19.90 -9.09
N ILE A 167 15.64 18.85 -8.29
CA ILE A 167 15.91 17.51 -8.80
C ILE A 167 14.66 16.65 -8.77
N TYR A 168 14.62 15.71 -9.71
CA TYR A 168 13.61 14.68 -9.82
C TYR A 168 14.30 13.33 -9.96
N VAL A 169 13.92 12.35 -9.13
CA VAL A 169 14.32 10.94 -9.29
C VAL A 169 13.20 10.21 -9.99
N TYR A 170 13.49 9.63 -11.15
CA TYR A 170 12.51 9.02 -12.03
C TYR A 170 12.81 7.53 -12.21
N ASP A 171 11.80 6.70 -12.01
CA ASP A 171 11.80 5.28 -12.37
C ASP A 171 11.40 5.18 -13.84
N ALA A 172 12.37 4.82 -14.69
CA ALA A 172 12.17 4.78 -16.12
C ALA A 172 11.36 3.56 -16.58
N ASP A 173 11.36 2.47 -15.79
CA ASP A 173 10.66 1.24 -16.16
C ASP A 173 9.19 1.29 -15.75
N ASN A 174 8.89 1.96 -14.62
CA ASN A 174 7.51 2.24 -14.19
C ASN A 174 6.96 3.59 -14.68
N GLU A 175 7.76 4.35 -15.44
CA GLU A 175 7.42 5.67 -15.99
C GLU A 175 6.84 6.68 -14.97
N ARG A 176 7.51 6.86 -13.82
CA ARG A 176 7.02 7.75 -12.74
C ARG A 176 8.11 8.50 -12.00
N VAL A 177 7.81 9.67 -11.44
CA VAL A 177 8.72 10.36 -10.52
C VAL A 177 8.54 9.81 -9.11
N LEU A 178 9.63 9.44 -8.47
CA LEU A 178 9.69 8.91 -7.11
C LEU A 178 9.94 10.01 -6.07
N LEU A 179 10.72 11.03 -6.45
CA LEU A 179 11.13 12.12 -5.56
C LEU A 179 11.26 13.41 -6.35
N ALA A 180 10.78 14.52 -5.78
CA ALA A 180 11.09 15.88 -6.23
C ALA A 180 11.60 16.70 -5.04
N ARG A 181 12.76 17.35 -5.16
CA ARG A 181 13.36 18.15 -4.08
C ARG A 181 14.11 19.36 -4.61
N ASP A 182 13.99 20.46 -3.90
CA ASP A 182 14.81 21.64 -4.16
C ASP A 182 16.25 21.37 -3.69
N VAL A 183 17.21 21.82 -4.47
CA VAL A 183 18.65 21.65 -4.24
C VAL A 183 19.40 22.94 -4.54
N HIS A 184 20.56 23.08 -3.93
CA HIS A 184 21.47 24.20 -4.11
C HIS A 184 22.68 23.76 -4.94
N ASP A 185 23.32 24.74 -5.58
CA ASP A 185 24.69 24.54 -6.05
C ASP A 185 25.54 24.01 -4.89
N GLY A 186 26.44 23.07 -5.17
CA GLY A 186 27.21 22.47 -4.10
C GLY A 186 26.69 21.12 -3.60
N GLN A 187 25.42 20.78 -3.87
CA GLN A 187 24.86 19.56 -3.30
C GLN A 187 25.17 18.30 -4.12
N SER A 188 25.37 17.18 -3.44
CA SER A 188 25.53 15.86 -4.04
C SER A 188 24.27 15.02 -3.84
N VAL A 189 23.69 14.55 -4.94
CA VAL A 189 22.54 13.65 -4.96
C VAL A 189 23.03 12.24 -5.24
N LEU A 190 22.68 11.31 -4.37
CA LEU A 190 22.95 9.88 -4.52
C LEU A 190 21.63 9.12 -4.59
N VAL A 191 21.40 8.37 -5.65
CA VAL A 191 20.31 7.39 -5.73
C VAL A 191 20.95 6.01 -5.64
N ASP A 192 20.54 5.24 -4.64
CA ASP A 192 21.10 3.93 -4.29
C ASP A 192 19.96 2.89 -4.24
N PRO A 193 19.58 2.31 -5.40
CA PRO A 193 18.54 1.28 -5.46
C PRO A 193 18.90 0.04 -4.64
N GLY A 194 20.19 -0.28 -4.49
CA GLY A 194 20.67 -1.41 -3.70
C GLY A 194 20.29 -1.31 -2.22
N LYS A 195 20.06 -0.10 -1.71
CA LYS A 195 19.62 0.17 -0.33
C LYS A 195 18.32 0.95 -0.25
N ASP A 196 17.55 1.01 -1.34
CA ASP A 196 16.21 1.62 -1.40
C ASP A 196 16.19 3.04 -0.80
N ARG A 197 17.13 3.89 -1.24
CA ARG A 197 17.29 5.24 -0.68
C ARG A 197 17.83 6.28 -1.65
N VAL A 198 17.47 7.53 -1.38
CA VAL A 198 18.10 8.72 -1.99
C VAL A 198 18.71 9.58 -0.90
N LEU A 199 19.95 10.02 -1.10
CA LEU A 199 20.66 10.94 -0.22
C LEU A 199 20.90 12.28 -0.91
N ILE A 200 20.83 13.38 -0.16
CA ILE A 200 21.31 14.71 -0.56
C ILE A 200 22.33 15.13 0.49
N ASP A 201 23.57 15.39 0.07
CA ASP A 201 24.72 15.65 0.95
C ASP A 201 24.88 14.60 2.06
N GLY A 202 24.67 13.34 1.70
CA GLY A 202 24.74 12.21 2.63
C GLY A 202 23.53 12.07 3.58
N LYS A 203 22.60 13.03 3.60
CA LYS A 203 21.36 12.95 4.37
C LYS A 203 20.28 12.21 3.57
N LYS A 204 19.68 11.18 4.18
CA LYS A 204 18.58 10.40 3.58
C LYS A 204 17.32 11.27 3.42
N VAL A 205 16.80 11.37 2.20
CA VAL A 205 15.60 12.16 1.86
C VAL A 205 14.49 11.32 1.22
N TYR A 206 14.78 10.06 0.88
CA TYR A 206 13.85 9.06 0.39
C TYR A 206 14.31 7.69 0.90
N ASP A 207 13.37 6.86 1.35
CA ASP A 207 13.64 5.55 1.96
C ASP A 207 12.54 4.51 1.71
N ASP A 208 11.96 4.59 0.51
CA ASP A 208 10.97 3.64 0.00
C ASP A 208 11.59 2.77 -1.12
N ASN A 209 10.87 1.76 -1.58
CA ASN A 209 11.32 0.82 -2.61
C ASN A 209 11.69 1.56 -3.91
N LEU A 210 12.94 1.38 -4.35
CA LEU A 210 13.42 1.89 -5.63
C LEU A 210 13.37 0.82 -6.73
N GLU A 211 13.09 -0.44 -6.44
CA GLU A 211 13.19 -1.56 -7.38
C GLU A 211 14.59 -1.71 -7.98
N ARG A 212 15.42 -2.54 -7.36
CA ARG A 212 16.85 -2.73 -7.69
C ARG A 212 17.17 -3.08 -9.14
N LYS A 213 16.21 -3.60 -9.89
CA LYS A 213 16.38 -3.99 -11.29
C LYS A 213 16.02 -2.86 -12.25
N HIS A 214 15.39 -1.79 -11.75
CA HIS A 214 14.84 -0.75 -12.60
C HIS A 214 15.91 0.24 -13.04
N ALA A 215 15.74 0.76 -14.25
CA ALA A 215 16.49 1.92 -14.72
C ALA A 215 15.99 3.19 -14.03
N HIS A 216 16.91 3.90 -13.37
CA HIS A 216 16.65 5.17 -12.70
C HIS A 216 17.29 6.33 -13.45
N ARG A 217 16.67 7.51 -13.35
CA ARG A 217 17.19 8.75 -13.90
C ARG A 217 17.10 9.87 -12.88
N ILE A 218 18.12 10.73 -12.86
CA ILE A 218 18.05 12.02 -12.16
C ILE A 218 17.80 13.07 -13.24
N TYR A 219 16.70 13.82 -13.09
CA TYR A 219 16.46 15.03 -13.86
C TYR A 219 16.72 16.26 -12.99
N PHE A 220 17.17 17.34 -13.63
CA PHE A 220 17.40 18.62 -12.99
C PHE A 220 16.69 19.72 -13.76
N GLU A 221 15.93 20.53 -13.05
CA GLU A 221 15.32 21.77 -13.51
C GLU A 221 16.03 22.92 -12.81
N LYS A 222 16.62 23.82 -13.59
CA LYS A 222 17.26 25.02 -13.04
C LYS A 222 16.18 26.04 -12.69
N ASP A 223 16.33 26.68 -11.52
CA ASP A 223 15.50 27.83 -11.09
C ASP A 223 15.63 29.04 -12.05
#